data_AF-A0A2R6HS03-F1
#
_entry.id   AF-A0A2R6HS03-F1
#
_cell.length_a   1.000
_cell.length_b   1.000
_cell.length_c   1.000
_cell.angle_alpha   90.00
_cell.angle_beta   90.00
_cell.angle_gamma   90.00
#
_symmetry.space_group_name_H-M   'P 1'
#
loop_
_entity.id
_entity.type
_entity.pdbx_description
1 polymer ?
#
loop_
_entity_poly.entity_id
_entity_poly.type
_entity_poly.pdbx_seq_one_letter_code
_entity_poly.pdbx_strand_id
1 'polypeptide(L)'
;MPYCLACGTKTDFEVTDCPSCGEAISQRIDLPADDAPATESDSVDDLTVAGEETGETATDASEVGTEPDGPSPFSDMLAVAFAITYPVRGGYSPVVIGGVLQFFATVFLFPALLTAGYAFRLAGAAARGQTERPALDNYGQLLADGLKTLLVSGLYGVVLLVGGLVAAVASVVNEPVGLAVGILVVPISLYPVPASLAVYAATDDAQAAFSRRYTGRLCASRAYLQTWLLMVACLVVISIVGALSVITIVGPFVVQAWGVYALGALWGSHYRSAVAAGTVPPASDDPVP
;
A
#
# COMPACT_ATOMS: atom_id res chain seq x y z
N MET A 1 13.58 -25.71 14.89
CA MET A 1 12.63 -26.72 15.42
C MET A 1 11.35 -26.63 14.59
N PRO A 2 10.75 -27.72 14.13
CA PRO A 2 9.56 -27.66 13.28
C PRO A 2 8.30 -27.35 14.12
N TYR A 3 7.37 -26.62 13.51
CA TYR A 3 6.09 -26.25 14.10
C TYR A 3 4.97 -26.62 13.13
N CYS A 4 3.82 -27.02 13.63
CA CYS A 4 2.64 -27.21 12.80
C CYS A 4 2.07 -25.86 12.36
N LEU A 5 1.98 -25.58 11.06
CA LEU A 5 1.43 -24.31 10.55
C LEU A 5 -0.07 -24.12 10.84
N ALA A 6 -0.79 -25.21 11.09
CA ALA A 6 -2.22 -25.15 11.39
C ALA A 6 -2.52 -24.76 12.85
N CYS A 7 -1.65 -25.12 13.80
CA CYS A 7 -1.93 -24.91 15.23
C CYS A 7 -0.76 -24.35 16.06
N GLY A 8 0.43 -24.18 15.49
CA GLY A 8 1.61 -23.64 16.17
C GLY A 8 2.28 -24.62 17.14
N THR A 9 1.74 -25.82 17.33
CA THR A 9 2.31 -26.81 18.26
C THR A 9 3.65 -27.33 17.75
N LYS A 10 4.63 -27.42 18.66
CA LYS A 10 5.95 -28.00 18.42
C LYS A 10 5.80 -29.52 18.26
N THR A 11 6.36 -30.09 17.21
CA THR A 11 6.29 -31.53 16.93
C THR A 11 7.67 -32.15 16.75
N ASP A 12 7.82 -33.41 17.13
CA ASP A 12 9.04 -34.19 16.85
C ASP A 12 8.89 -34.94 15.51
N PHE A 13 9.99 -35.05 14.76
CA PHE A 13 10.02 -35.49 13.34
C PHE A 13 9.59 -36.94 13.06
N GLU A 14 9.18 -37.72 14.08
CA GLU A 14 8.80 -39.13 13.91
C GLU A 14 7.32 -39.34 13.57
N VAL A 15 6.50 -38.28 13.56
CA VAL A 15 5.05 -38.40 13.34
C VAL A 15 4.62 -37.67 12.06
N THR A 16 3.93 -38.39 11.17
CA THR A 16 3.43 -37.89 9.87
C THR A 16 2.29 -36.87 10.02
N ASP A 17 1.55 -36.96 11.13
CA ASP A 17 0.38 -36.13 11.43
C ASP A 17 0.58 -35.38 12.75
N CYS A 18 0.09 -34.14 12.83
CA CYS A 18 0.21 -33.37 14.06
C CYS A 18 -0.66 -33.98 15.18
N PRO A 19 -0.11 -34.30 16.36
CA PRO A 19 -0.88 -34.90 17.46
C PRO A 19 -1.95 -33.96 18.05
N SER A 20 -1.85 -32.65 17.80
CA SER A 20 -2.78 -31.67 18.33
C SER A 20 -3.97 -31.40 17.41
N CYS A 21 -3.79 -31.47 16.09
CA CYS A 21 -4.84 -31.10 15.12
C CYS A 21 -5.12 -32.13 14.02
N GLY A 22 -4.29 -33.18 13.88
CA GLY A 22 -4.48 -34.25 12.91
C GLY A 22 -4.14 -33.91 11.46
N GLU A 23 -3.60 -32.71 11.19
CA GLU A 23 -3.23 -32.28 9.83
C GLU A 23 -1.87 -32.86 9.41
N ALA A 24 -1.75 -33.24 8.13
CA ALA A 24 -0.54 -33.83 7.55
C ALA A 24 0.57 -32.78 7.34
N ILE A 25 1.78 -33.06 7.85
CA ILE A 25 2.92 -32.13 7.80
C ILE A 25 3.57 -32.20 6.41
N SER A 26 3.28 -31.23 5.53
CA SER A 26 3.68 -31.29 4.11
C SER A 26 4.82 -30.36 3.65
N GLN A 27 5.41 -29.52 4.51
CA GLN A 27 6.52 -28.65 4.07
C GLN A 27 7.59 -28.38 5.14
N ARG A 28 8.86 -28.51 4.73
CA ARG A 28 10.07 -28.25 5.50
C ARG A 28 10.51 -26.80 5.27
N ILE A 29 10.57 -25.99 6.34
CA ILE A 29 11.24 -24.68 6.31
C ILE A 29 12.41 -24.78 7.29
N ASP A 30 13.63 -24.85 6.77
CA ASP A 30 14.85 -24.69 7.56
C ASP A 30 15.20 -23.19 7.56
N LEU A 31 15.07 -22.54 8.72
CA LEU A 31 15.62 -21.20 8.92
C LEU A 31 17.13 -21.28 9.23
N PRO A 32 17.93 -20.27 8.87
CA PRO A 32 19.34 -20.21 9.22
C PRO A 32 19.49 -20.16 10.73
N ALA A 33 20.43 -20.94 11.26
CA ALA A 33 20.78 -20.95 12.67
C ALA A 33 21.41 -19.60 13.05
N ASP A 34 20.82 -18.92 14.04
CA ASP A 34 21.49 -17.88 14.80
C ASP A 34 21.23 -18.09 16.30
N ASP A 35 22.32 -17.90 17.04
CA ASP A 35 22.57 -18.30 18.40
C ASP A 35 21.75 -17.51 19.45
N ALA A 36 21.07 -18.20 20.36
CA ALA A 36 20.72 -17.67 21.67
C ALA A 36 20.64 -18.79 22.72
N PRO A 37 21.23 -18.58 23.92
CA PRO A 37 21.51 -19.66 24.87
C PRO A 37 20.30 -20.08 25.68
N ALA A 38 20.35 -21.33 26.13
CA ALA A 38 19.45 -21.95 27.08
C ALA A 38 19.41 -21.19 28.41
N THR A 39 18.21 -20.91 28.91
CA THR A 39 17.99 -20.68 30.34
C THR A 39 17.30 -21.89 30.95
N GLU A 40 18.06 -22.48 31.86
CA GLU A 40 17.72 -23.53 32.81
C GLU A 40 16.49 -23.17 33.66
N SER A 41 15.80 -24.24 34.04
CA SER A 41 14.73 -24.34 35.03
C SER A 41 14.99 -23.60 36.33
N ASP A 42 13.94 -23.02 36.92
CA ASP A 42 13.68 -23.30 38.33
C ASP A 42 12.19 -23.19 38.68
N SER A 43 11.75 -24.19 39.44
CA SER A 43 10.42 -24.39 40.00
C SER A 43 10.37 -23.82 41.42
N VAL A 44 9.38 -22.97 41.75
CA VAL A 44 8.95 -22.79 43.15
C VAL A 44 7.43 -22.58 43.23
N ASP A 45 6.86 -23.35 44.13
CA ASP A 45 5.48 -23.50 44.56
C ASP A 45 4.81 -22.24 45.16
N ASP A 46 3.49 -22.20 44.94
CA ASP A 46 2.41 -21.96 45.92
C ASP A 46 2.40 -20.67 46.76
N LEU A 47 1.41 -19.81 46.50
CA LEU A 47 0.60 -19.21 47.56
C LEU A 47 -0.73 -18.65 47.02
N THR A 48 -1.79 -19.30 47.47
CA THR A 48 -3.20 -18.91 47.37
C THR A 48 -3.50 -17.69 48.25
N VAL A 49 -4.14 -16.66 47.66
CA VAL A 49 -4.98 -15.71 48.42
C VAL A 49 -6.22 -15.40 47.59
N ALA A 50 -7.36 -15.86 48.08
CA ALA A 50 -8.68 -15.47 47.63
C ALA A 50 -9.03 -14.07 48.17
N GLY A 51 -9.63 -13.23 47.34
CA GLY A 51 -10.19 -11.93 47.72
C GLY A 51 -11.15 -11.45 46.63
N GLU A 52 -12.43 -11.41 46.99
CA GLU A 52 -13.63 -11.17 46.18
C GLU A 52 -13.67 -9.86 45.36
N GLU A 53 -14.22 -10.02 44.15
CA GLU A 53 -15.07 -9.14 43.33
C GLU A 53 -15.14 -7.63 43.61
N THR A 54 -14.82 -6.84 42.60
CA THR A 54 -15.70 -5.75 42.14
C THR A 54 -15.51 -5.58 40.64
N GLY A 55 -16.59 -5.82 39.91
CA GLY A 55 -16.65 -5.64 38.47
C GLY A 55 -16.55 -4.17 38.11
N GLU A 56 -15.54 -3.86 37.31
CA GLU A 56 -15.62 -2.74 36.38
C GLU A 56 -15.10 -3.29 35.06
N THR A 57 -16.03 -3.46 34.13
CA THR A 57 -15.79 -3.91 32.76
C THR A 57 -14.96 -2.84 32.08
N ALA A 58 -13.65 -2.86 32.31
CA ALA A 58 -12.68 -2.27 31.43
C ALA A 58 -12.91 -2.95 30.09
N THR A 59 -13.62 -2.24 29.20
CA THR A 59 -13.72 -2.64 27.81
C THR A 59 -12.29 -2.61 27.33
N ASP A 60 -11.77 -3.82 27.20
CA ASP A 60 -10.49 -4.16 26.62
C ASP A 60 -10.31 -3.26 25.41
N ALA A 61 -9.40 -2.29 25.53
CA ALA A 61 -8.89 -1.57 24.38
C ALA A 61 -8.06 -2.60 23.64
N SER A 62 -8.75 -3.50 22.93
CA SER A 62 -8.18 -4.40 21.96
C SER A 62 -7.21 -3.56 21.17
N GLU A 63 -5.92 -3.92 21.25
CA GLU A 63 -4.89 -3.37 20.39
C GLU A 63 -5.47 -3.31 18.98
N VAL A 64 -5.81 -2.10 18.53
CA VAL A 64 -6.38 -1.87 17.21
C VAL A 64 -5.28 -2.31 16.25
N GLY A 65 -5.40 -3.53 15.74
CA GLY A 65 -4.30 -4.29 15.16
C GLY A 65 -3.62 -3.51 14.05
N THR A 66 -2.47 -2.91 14.37
CA THR A 66 -1.51 -2.40 13.41
C THR A 66 -0.76 -3.52 12.69
N GLU A 67 -1.03 -4.78 13.07
CA GLU A 67 -0.53 -5.96 12.37
C GLU A 67 -0.92 -5.89 10.88
N PRO A 68 0.03 -6.10 9.95
CA PRO A 68 -0.22 -5.98 8.52
C PRO A 68 -1.35 -6.88 8.01
N ASP A 69 -1.53 -8.03 8.65
CA ASP A 69 -2.52 -9.07 8.31
C ASP A 69 -3.81 -9.00 9.15
N GLY A 70 -3.86 -8.10 10.13
CA GLY A 70 -5.02 -7.93 11.01
C GLY A 70 -6.21 -7.20 10.34
N PRO A 71 -7.43 -7.30 10.91
CA PRO A 71 -8.59 -6.53 10.46
C PRO A 71 -8.21 -5.06 10.27
N SER A 72 -8.60 -4.44 9.14
CA SER A 72 -8.20 -3.06 8.90
C SER A 72 -8.74 -2.15 10.00
N PRO A 73 -7.92 -1.29 10.62
CA PRO A 73 -8.40 -0.33 11.63
C PRO A 73 -9.34 0.74 11.06
N PHE A 74 -9.63 0.65 9.76
CA PHE A 74 -10.52 1.51 9.00
C PHE A 74 -11.74 0.76 8.45
N SER A 75 -12.03 -0.46 8.95
CA SER A 75 -13.13 -1.33 8.46
C SER A 75 -14.49 -0.64 8.46
N ASP A 76 -14.69 0.28 9.41
CA ASP A 76 -15.96 0.96 9.63
C ASP A 76 -16.14 2.16 8.69
N MET A 77 -15.11 2.53 7.93
CA MET A 77 -15.11 3.68 7.04
C MET A 77 -15.07 3.27 5.58
N LEU A 78 -15.88 3.94 4.74
CA LEU A 78 -15.79 3.77 3.30
C LEU A 78 -14.36 4.13 2.83
N ALA A 79 -13.75 3.30 1.99
CA ALA A 79 -12.37 3.51 1.51
C ALA A 79 -12.14 4.91 0.92
N VAL A 80 -13.15 5.48 0.24
CA VAL A 80 -13.12 6.86 -0.27
C VAL A 80 -13.08 7.89 0.86
N ALA A 81 -13.90 7.72 1.89
CA ALA A 81 -13.92 8.64 3.03
C ALA A 81 -12.58 8.58 3.80
N PHE A 82 -12.00 7.38 3.93
CA PHE A 82 -10.64 7.20 4.41
C PHE A 82 -9.62 7.96 3.57
N ALA A 83 -9.59 7.72 2.27
CA ALA A 83 -8.68 8.37 1.35
C ALA A 83 -8.73 9.91 1.43
N ILE A 84 -9.94 10.48 1.54
CA ILE A 84 -10.16 11.93 1.61
C ILE A 84 -9.69 12.52 2.95
N THR A 85 -9.93 11.81 4.05
CA THR A 85 -9.70 12.32 5.42
C THR A 85 -8.28 12.06 5.90
N TYR A 86 -7.65 10.97 5.48
CA TYR A 86 -6.35 10.54 5.98
C TYR A 86 -5.22 11.58 5.75
N PRO A 87 -5.09 12.23 4.57
CA PRO A 87 -4.07 13.25 4.35
C PRO A 87 -4.17 14.50 5.23
N VAL A 88 -5.34 14.76 5.81
CA VAL A 88 -5.60 15.94 6.66
C VAL A 88 -5.69 15.60 8.14
N ARG A 89 -5.48 14.32 8.52
CA ARG A 89 -5.38 13.92 9.93
C ARG A 89 -4.15 14.56 10.58
N GLY A 90 -4.34 15.03 11.81
CA GLY A 90 -3.31 15.76 12.55
C GLY A 90 -3.07 17.20 12.05
N GLY A 91 -3.85 17.69 11.08
CA GLY A 91 -3.82 19.08 10.60
C GLY A 91 -3.57 19.23 9.10
N TYR A 92 -3.71 20.47 8.61
CA TYR A 92 -3.64 20.79 7.17
C TYR A 92 -2.23 21.12 6.66
N SER A 93 -1.22 21.16 7.54
CA SER A 93 0.16 21.52 7.21
C SER A 93 0.70 20.78 5.96
N PRO A 94 0.56 19.44 5.82
CA PRO A 94 1.09 18.72 4.68
C PRO A 94 0.42 19.11 3.37
N VAL A 95 -0.90 19.37 3.41
CA VAL A 95 -1.68 19.77 2.24
C VAL A 95 -1.32 21.20 1.81
N VAL A 96 -1.08 22.10 2.77
CA VAL A 96 -0.64 23.46 2.48
C VAL A 96 0.77 23.47 1.90
N ILE A 97 1.71 22.77 2.53
CA ILE A 97 3.09 22.64 2.03
C ILE A 97 3.09 21.95 0.67
N GLY A 98 2.30 20.89 0.52
CA GLY A 98 2.07 20.20 -0.75
C GLY A 98 1.53 21.12 -1.83
N GLY A 99 0.60 22.02 -1.50
CA GLY A 99 0.09 23.03 -2.44
C GLY A 99 1.18 24.00 -2.90
N VAL A 100 2.05 24.45 -2.00
CA VAL A 100 3.21 25.28 -2.36
C VAL A 100 4.18 24.50 -3.24
N LEU A 101 4.47 23.25 -2.91
CA LEU A 101 5.29 22.36 -3.73
C LEU A 101 4.67 22.17 -5.12
N GLN A 102 3.35 22.00 -5.21
CA GLN A 102 2.64 21.84 -6.48
C GLN A 102 2.68 23.10 -7.34
N PHE A 103 2.68 24.29 -6.72
CA PHE A 103 2.90 25.54 -7.43
C PHE A 103 4.29 25.54 -8.12
N PHE A 104 5.35 25.25 -7.37
CA PHE A 104 6.71 25.16 -7.93
C PHE A 104 6.88 23.98 -8.89
N ALA A 105 6.11 22.89 -8.70
CA ALA A 105 6.09 21.72 -9.56
C ALA A 105 5.68 22.05 -11.01
N THR A 106 4.95 23.16 -11.21
CA THR A 106 4.56 23.64 -12.54
C THR A 106 5.78 24.01 -13.40
N VAL A 107 6.88 24.43 -12.76
CA VAL A 107 8.12 24.86 -13.45
C VAL A 107 9.25 23.84 -13.26
N PHE A 108 9.32 23.23 -12.08
CA PHE A 108 10.41 22.34 -11.71
C PHE A 108 9.89 20.92 -11.49
N LEU A 109 10.61 19.91 -11.99
CA LEU A 109 10.26 18.51 -11.74
C LEU A 109 10.49 18.11 -10.27
N PHE A 110 11.47 18.73 -9.61
CA PHE A 110 11.89 18.34 -8.26
C PHE A 110 10.77 18.44 -7.19
N PRO A 111 9.99 19.54 -7.09
CA PRO A 111 8.84 19.60 -6.18
C PRO A 111 7.76 18.56 -6.46
N ALA A 112 7.55 18.20 -7.73
CA ALA A 112 6.61 17.14 -8.12
C ALA A 112 7.03 15.77 -7.56
N LEU A 113 8.35 15.52 -7.47
CA LEU A 113 8.87 14.29 -6.87
C LEU A 113 8.62 14.25 -5.36
N LEU A 114 8.73 15.38 -4.66
CA LEU A 114 8.41 15.43 -3.23
C LEU A 114 6.93 15.15 -2.96
N THR A 115 6.02 15.68 -3.77
CA THR A 115 4.58 15.41 -3.61
C THR A 115 4.25 13.95 -3.96
N ALA A 116 4.83 13.40 -5.02
CA ALA A 116 4.69 11.99 -5.38
C ALA A 116 5.24 11.05 -4.29
N GLY A 117 6.41 11.36 -3.75
CA GLY A 117 7.02 10.58 -2.66
C GLY A 117 6.21 10.61 -1.38
N TYR A 118 5.59 11.75 -1.06
CA TYR A 118 4.66 11.82 0.07
C TYR A 118 3.42 10.94 -0.13
N ALA A 119 2.83 10.94 -1.34
CA ALA A 119 1.73 10.03 -1.67
C ALA A 119 2.15 8.56 -1.60
N PHE A 120 3.38 8.24 -2.01
CA PHE A 120 3.94 6.89 -1.88
C PHE A 120 4.07 6.47 -0.41
N ARG A 121 4.58 7.35 0.47
CA ARG A 121 4.60 7.11 1.93
C ARG A 121 3.21 6.91 2.51
N LEU A 122 2.23 7.73 2.11
CA LEU A 122 0.84 7.57 2.54
C LEU A 122 0.24 6.23 2.10
N ALA A 123 0.54 5.78 0.87
CA ALA A 123 0.10 4.48 0.39
C ALA A 123 0.68 3.35 1.24
N GLY A 124 1.98 3.39 1.53
CA GLY A 124 2.62 2.40 2.40
C GLY A 124 2.09 2.41 3.83
N ALA A 125 1.87 3.60 4.40
CA ALA A 125 1.34 3.75 5.75
C ALA A 125 -0.10 3.21 5.87
N ALA A 126 -0.94 3.53 4.88
CA ALA A 126 -2.30 3.00 4.81
C ALA A 126 -2.33 1.48 4.56
N ALA A 127 -1.40 0.94 3.76
CA ALA A 127 -1.26 -0.50 3.55
C ALA A 127 -0.89 -1.23 4.85
N ARG A 128 0.05 -0.66 5.61
CA ARG A 128 0.47 -1.15 6.95
C ARG A 128 -0.54 -0.86 8.06
N GLY A 129 -1.63 -0.14 7.77
CA GLY A 129 -2.69 0.15 8.76
C GLY A 129 -2.33 1.21 9.79
N GLN A 130 -1.34 2.05 9.50
CA GLN A 130 -0.98 3.14 10.39
C GLN A 130 -2.13 4.14 10.48
N THR A 131 -2.68 4.32 11.68
CA THR A 131 -3.80 5.23 11.94
C THR A 131 -3.38 6.69 11.83
N GLU A 132 -2.15 6.99 12.27
CA GLU A 132 -1.50 8.28 12.17
C GLU A 132 -0.82 8.47 10.81
N ARG A 133 -0.74 9.72 10.38
CA ARG A 133 -0.20 10.10 9.07
C ARG A 133 1.33 10.28 9.14
N PRO A 134 2.10 9.78 8.17
CA PRO A 134 3.55 10.04 8.05
C PRO A 134 3.90 11.53 8.06
N ALA A 135 5.02 11.89 8.69
CA ALA A 135 5.51 13.26 8.71
C ALA A 135 6.01 13.72 7.32
N LEU A 136 6.03 15.05 7.10
CA LEU A 136 6.47 15.66 5.83
C LEU A 136 7.85 16.35 5.95
N ASP A 137 8.49 16.25 7.11
CA ASP A 137 9.76 16.91 7.46
C ASP A 137 11.00 16.24 6.83
N ASN A 138 10.93 14.93 6.56
CA ASN A 138 12.04 14.15 6.00
C ASN A 138 12.14 14.27 4.47
N TYR A 139 12.42 15.47 3.96
CA TYR A 139 12.48 15.77 2.51
C TYR A 139 13.45 14.87 1.72
N GLY A 140 14.56 14.44 2.33
CA GLY A 140 15.50 13.52 1.68
C GLY A 140 14.90 12.14 1.39
N GLN A 141 14.14 11.59 2.34
CA GLN A 141 13.43 10.34 2.15
C GLN A 141 12.24 10.51 1.21
N LEU A 142 11.51 11.62 1.31
CA LEU A 142 10.43 11.96 0.37
C LEU A 142 10.93 12.02 -1.07
N LEU A 143 12.13 12.56 -1.30
CA LEU A 143 12.72 12.57 -2.63
C LEU A 143 13.07 11.16 -3.11
N ALA A 144 13.60 10.31 -2.23
CA ALA A 144 13.90 8.91 -2.56
C ALA A 144 12.61 8.16 -2.92
N ASP A 145 11.53 8.33 -2.16
CA ASP A 145 10.22 7.73 -2.43
C ASP A 145 9.57 8.31 -3.70
N GLY A 146 9.81 9.59 -3.98
CA GLY A 146 9.44 10.24 -5.24
C GLY A 146 10.18 9.63 -6.43
N LEU A 147 11.47 9.33 -6.27
CA LEU A 147 12.29 8.68 -7.29
C LEU A 147 11.87 7.23 -7.52
N LYS A 148 11.49 6.49 -6.47
CA LYS A 148 10.85 5.17 -6.58
C LYS A 148 9.58 5.24 -7.43
N THR A 149 8.73 6.22 -7.15
CA THR A 149 7.50 6.46 -7.92
C THR A 149 7.81 6.79 -9.37
N LEU A 150 8.77 7.69 -9.62
CA LEU A 150 9.22 8.07 -10.95
C LEU A 150 9.81 6.87 -11.71
N LEU A 151 10.58 6.01 -11.05
CA LEU A 151 11.17 4.82 -11.65
C LEU A 151 10.07 3.87 -12.15
N VAL A 152 9.09 3.56 -11.30
CA VAL A 152 7.99 2.66 -11.66
C VAL A 152 7.15 3.25 -12.78
N SER A 153 6.69 4.50 -12.64
CA SER A 153 5.93 5.19 -13.67
C SER A 153 6.73 5.37 -14.97
N GLY A 154 8.04 5.60 -14.85
CA GLY A 154 8.96 5.75 -15.97
C GLY A 154 9.12 4.48 -16.79
N LEU A 155 9.23 3.32 -16.14
CA LEU A 155 9.30 2.03 -16.83
C LEU A 155 8.03 1.76 -17.66
N TYR A 156 6.85 2.01 -17.09
CA TYR A 156 5.59 1.94 -17.85
C TYR A 156 5.46 3.05 -18.90
N GLY A 157 6.02 4.23 -18.62
CA GLY A 157 6.12 5.34 -19.56
C GLY A 157 6.96 5.00 -20.79
N VAL A 158 8.04 4.24 -20.64
CA VAL A 158 8.84 3.72 -21.76
C VAL A 158 8.02 2.77 -22.61
N VAL A 159 7.23 1.87 -22.00
CA VAL A 159 6.33 0.97 -22.73
C VAL A 159 5.29 1.78 -23.52
N LEU A 160 4.71 2.80 -22.90
CA LEU A 160 3.75 3.72 -23.54
C LEU A 160 4.39 4.46 -24.72
N LEU A 161 5.61 4.97 -24.54
CA LEU A 161 6.34 5.72 -25.57
C LEU A 161 6.70 4.81 -26.76
N VAL A 162 7.28 3.65 -26.51
CA VAL A 162 7.65 2.69 -27.57
C VAL A 162 6.40 2.19 -28.30
N GLY A 163 5.36 1.81 -27.56
CA GLY A 163 4.10 1.39 -28.16
C GLY A 163 3.42 2.50 -28.95
N GLY A 164 3.51 3.75 -28.49
CA GLY A 164 3.03 4.93 -29.21
C GLY A 164 3.79 5.20 -30.49
N LEU A 165 5.12 5.03 -30.50
CA LEU A 165 5.93 5.12 -31.72
C LEU A 165 5.56 4.02 -32.71
N VAL A 166 5.36 2.78 -32.24
CA VAL A 166 4.90 1.67 -33.10
C VAL A 166 3.53 1.98 -33.69
N ALA A 167 2.60 2.50 -32.89
CA ALA A 167 1.28 2.93 -33.36
C ALA A 167 1.39 4.02 -34.44
N ALA A 168 2.23 5.03 -34.22
CA ALA A 168 2.45 6.11 -35.17
C ALA A 168 3.02 5.62 -36.51
N VAL A 169 4.01 4.72 -36.48
CA VAL A 169 4.58 4.10 -37.69
C VAL A 169 3.54 3.24 -38.40
N ALA A 170 2.77 2.45 -37.66
CA ALA A 170 1.70 1.64 -38.21
C ALA A 170 0.62 2.50 -38.90
N SER A 171 0.28 3.66 -38.34
CA SER A 171 -0.71 4.58 -38.94
C SER A 171 -0.30 5.11 -40.31
N VAL A 172 1.01 5.25 -40.58
CA VAL A 172 1.51 5.69 -41.91
C VAL A 172 1.25 4.62 -42.97
N VAL A 173 1.31 3.34 -42.58
CA VAL A 173 1.07 2.20 -43.49
C VAL A 173 -0.42 1.88 -43.59
N ASN A 174 -1.11 1.90 -42.44
CA ASN A 174 -2.51 1.52 -42.30
C ASN A 174 -3.10 2.22 -41.06
N GLU A 175 -3.86 3.28 -41.29
CA GLU A 175 -4.47 4.12 -40.24
C GLU A 175 -5.29 3.32 -39.20
N PRO A 176 -6.24 2.44 -39.57
CA PRO A 176 -7.00 1.69 -38.56
C PRO A 176 -6.12 0.74 -37.74
N VAL A 177 -5.04 0.19 -38.30
CA VAL A 177 -4.09 -0.64 -37.53
C VAL A 177 -3.33 0.21 -36.52
N GLY A 178 -2.81 1.37 -36.93
CA GLY A 178 -2.10 2.25 -36.01
C GLY A 178 -2.98 2.76 -34.88
N LEU A 179 -4.23 3.11 -35.17
CA LEU A 179 -5.23 3.48 -34.16
C LEU A 179 -5.54 2.31 -33.21
N ALA A 180 -5.71 1.09 -33.72
CA ALA A 180 -5.93 -0.09 -32.88
C ALA A 180 -4.74 -0.36 -31.94
N VAL A 181 -3.50 -0.26 -32.45
CA VAL A 181 -2.29 -0.40 -31.61
C VAL A 181 -2.25 0.70 -30.54
N GLY A 182 -2.51 1.95 -30.91
CA GLY A 182 -2.53 3.07 -29.96
C GLY A 182 -3.55 2.87 -28.84
N ILE A 183 -4.77 2.46 -29.18
CA ILE A 183 -5.83 2.18 -28.20
C ILE A 183 -5.45 1.05 -27.24
N LEU A 184 -4.74 0.02 -27.72
CA LEU A 184 -4.32 -1.10 -26.88
C LEU A 184 -3.11 -0.76 -25.99
N VAL A 185 -2.16 0.04 -26.48
CA VAL A 185 -0.94 0.38 -25.74
C VAL A 185 -1.24 1.21 -24.48
N VAL A 186 -2.20 2.12 -24.55
CA VAL A 186 -2.56 3.00 -23.42
C VAL A 186 -2.97 2.21 -22.16
N PRO A 187 -4.01 1.35 -22.19
CA PRO A 187 -4.38 0.58 -21.01
C PRO A 187 -3.30 -0.41 -20.60
N ILE A 188 -2.57 -1.04 -21.53
CA ILE A 188 -1.46 -1.95 -21.18
C ILE A 188 -0.39 -1.25 -20.35
N SER A 189 -0.13 0.03 -20.65
CA SER A 189 0.90 0.80 -19.97
C SER A 189 0.40 1.45 -18.69
N LEU A 190 -0.83 2.00 -18.69
CA LEU A 190 -1.33 2.84 -17.60
C LEU A 190 -2.08 2.05 -16.52
N TYR A 191 -2.74 0.95 -16.90
CA TYR A 191 -3.51 0.12 -15.97
C TYR A 191 -2.68 -0.52 -14.85
N PRO A 192 -1.46 -1.05 -15.07
CA PRO A 192 -0.68 -1.69 -14.00
C PRO A 192 0.05 -0.71 -13.08
N VAL A 193 0.20 0.57 -13.47
CA VAL A 193 0.98 1.56 -12.71
C VAL A 193 0.54 1.66 -11.24
N PRO A 194 -0.74 1.87 -10.90
CA PRO A 194 -1.12 2.00 -9.51
C PRO A 194 -0.96 0.68 -8.71
N ALA A 195 -1.20 -0.48 -9.33
CA ALA A 195 -0.92 -1.77 -8.68
C ALA A 195 0.56 -1.90 -8.31
N SER A 196 1.46 -1.64 -9.26
CA SER A 196 2.90 -1.73 -9.01
C SER A 196 3.36 -0.75 -7.93
N LEU A 197 2.85 0.48 -7.95
CA LEU A 197 3.16 1.48 -6.92
C LEU A 197 2.64 1.06 -5.54
N ALA A 198 1.41 0.52 -5.45
CA ALA A 198 0.84 0.07 -4.19
C ALA A 198 1.60 -1.13 -3.61
N VAL A 199 1.96 -2.11 -4.44
CA VAL A 199 2.81 -3.24 -4.03
C VAL A 199 4.16 -2.72 -3.54
N TYR A 200 4.81 -1.83 -4.30
CA TYR A 200 6.12 -1.33 -3.92
C TYR A 200 6.06 -0.51 -2.62
N ALA A 201 5.03 0.32 -2.45
CA ALA A 201 4.86 1.13 -1.25
C ALA A 201 4.60 0.28 0.01
N ALA A 202 3.97 -0.88 -0.15
CA ALA A 202 3.63 -1.78 0.94
C ALA A 202 4.78 -2.74 1.31
N THR A 203 5.56 -3.22 0.33
CA THR A 203 6.60 -4.23 0.57
C THR A 203 8.02 -3.68 0.55
N ASP A 204 8.22 -2.44 0.10
CA ASP A 204 9.52 -1.82 -0.13
C ASP A 204 10.47 -2.64 -1.05
N ASP A 205 9.91 -3.58 -1.82
CA ASP A 205 10.62 -4.44 -2.78
C ASP A 205 10.23 -4.11 -4.23
N ALA A 206 11.21 -3.62 -4.99
CA ALA A 206 11.04 -3.28 -6.40
C ALA A 206 10.77 -4.51 -7.27
N GLN A 207 11.31 -5.68 -6.92
CA GLN A 207 11.07 -6.92 -7.67
C GLN A 207 9.64 -7.41 -7.47
N ALA A 208 9.09 -7.27 -6.26
CA ALA A 208 7.69 -7.55 -5.98
C ALA A 208 6.75 -6.69 -6.85
N ALA A 209 7.07 -5.41 -7.06
CA ALA A 209 6.28 -4.45 -7.83
C ALA A 209 6.05 -4.84 -9.30
N PHE A 210 6.98 -5.59 -9.91
CA PHE A 210 6.90 -6.06 -11.30
C PHE A 210 6.65 -7.56 -11.42
N SER A 211 6.45 -8.25 -10.31
CA SER A 211 6.24 -9.70 -10.32
C SER A 211 4.87 -10.02 -10.92
N ARG A 212 4.85 -10.96 -11.89
CA ARG A 212 3.59 -11.46 -12.48
C ARG A 212 2.70 -12.14 -11.44
N ARG A 213 3.29 -12.72 -10.39
CA ARG A 213 2.57 -13.43 -9.33
C ARG A 213 1.79 -12.46 -8.44
N TYR A 214 2.35 -11.29 -8.11
CA TYR A 214 1.74 -10.33 -7.20
C TYR A 214 0.94 -9.29 -7.98
N THR A 215 1.63 -8.46 -8.77
CA THR A 215 1.01 -7.38 -9.56
C THR A 215 0.06 -7.93 -10.61
N GLY A 216 0.42 -9.03 -11.29
CA GLY A 216 -0.45 -9.64 -12.30
C GLY A 216 -1.77 -10.18 -11.74
N ARG A 217 -1.73 -10.83 -10.56
CA ARG A 217 -2.95 -11.30 -9.87
C ARG A 217 -3.80 -10.14 -9.37
N LEU A 218 -3.16 -9.10 -8.82
CA LEU A 218 -3.86 -7.90 -8.36
C LEU A 218 -4.57 -7.22 -9.55
N CYS A 219 -3.86 -6.96 -10.65
CA CYS A 219 -4.41 -6.35 -11.86
C CYS A 219 -5.57 -7.15 -12.48
N ALA A 220 -5.52 -8.48 -12.40
CA ALA A 220 -6.56 -9.36 -12.94
C ALA A 220 -7.80 -9.48 -12.02
N SER A 221 -7.72 -8.97 -10.79
CA SER A 221 -8.82 -9.07 -9.84
C SER A 221 -9.96 -8.10 -10.18
N ARG A 222 -11.21 -8.55 -9.96
CA ARG A 222 -12.40 -7.68 -10.13
C ARG A 222 -12.39 -6.51 -9.15
N ALA A 223 -11.88 -6.73 -7.94
CA ALA A 223 -11.76 -5.70 -6.91
C ALA A 223 -10.81 -4.58 -7.38
N TYR A 224 -9.68 -4.93 -7.99
CA TYR A 224 -8.76 -3.94 -8.56
C TYR A 224 -9.40 -3.13 -9.68
N LEU A 225 -10.13 -3.78 -10.60
CA LEU A 225 -10.84 -3.05 -11.67
C LEU A 225 -11.83 -2.03 -11.09
N GLN A 226 -12.57 -2.39 -10.03
CA GLN A 226 -13.46 -1.48 -9.33
C GLN A 226 -12.71 -0.30 -8.70
N THR A 227 -11.60 -0.56 -8.01
CA THR A 227 -10.75 0.50 -7.43
C THR A 227 -10.13 1.39 -8.49
N TRP A 228 -9.72 0.82 -9.63
CA TRP A 228 -9.17 1.58 -10.75
C TRP A 228 -10.22 2.52 -11.35
N LEU A 229 -11.45 2.04 -11.56
CA LEU A 229 -12.57 2.90 -12.01
C LEU A 229 -12.90 3.98 -10.98
N LEU A 230 -12.84 3.65 -9.68
CA LEU A 230 -13.01 4.60 -8.60
C LEU A 230 -11.91 5.67 -8.61
N MET A 231 -10.65 5.30 -8.83
CA MET A 231 -9.54 6.23 -9.00
C MET A 231 -9.81 7.19 -10.17
N VAL A 232 -10.28 6.69 -11.32
CA VAL A 232 -10.65 7.54 -12.46
C VAL A 232 -11.78 8.50 -12.09
N ALA A 233 -12.82 8.03 -11.39
CA ALA A 233 -13.91 8.90 -10.91
C ALA A 233 -13.38 9.97 -9.94
N CYS A 234 -12.50 9.60 -8.99
CA CYS A 234 -11.85 10.55 -8.08
C CYS A 234 -11.01 11.58 -8.83
N LEU A 235 -10.25 11.18 -9.85
CA LEU A 235 -9.47 12.10 -10.68
C LEU A 235 -10.37 13.11 -11.41
N VAL A 236 -11.53 12.69 -11.91
CA VAL A 236 -12.51 13.60 -12.51
C VAL A 236 -13.04 14.59 -11.47
N VAL A 237 -13.41 14.12 -10.27
CA VAL A 237 -13.89 15.00 -9.19
C VAL A 237 -12.80 15.99 -8.75
N ILE A 238 -11.56 15.52 -8.51
CA ILE A 238 -10.41 16.35 -8.17
C ILE A 238 -10.18 17.41 -9.26
N SER A 239 -10.29 17.03 -10.53
CA SER A 239 -10.12 17.97 -11.66
C SER A 239 -11.22 19.04 -11.69
N ILE A 240 -12.48 18.65 -11.45
CA ILE A 240 -13.61 19.60 -11.37
C ILE A 240 -13.42 20.56 -10.20
N VAL A 241 -13.11 20.04 -9.01
CA VAL A 241 -12.88 20.87 -7.81
C VAL A 241 -11.67 21.78 -8.01
N GLY A 242 -10.61 21.28 -8.64
CA GLY A 242 -9.42 22.05 -9.00
C GLY A 242 -9.76 23.19 -9.96
N ALA A 243 -10.56 22.92 -11.00
CA ALA A 243 -11.02 23.93 -11.94
C ALA A 243 -11.90 25.00 -11.29
N LEU A 244 -12.85 24.60 -10.41
CA LEU A 244 -13.67 25.55 -9.65
C LEU A 244 -12.83 26.40 -8.69
N SER A 245 -11.75 25.83 -8.16
CA SER A 245 -10.85 26.50 -7.21
C SER A 245 -9.96 27.57 -7.86
N VAL A 246 -9.89 27.63 -9.20
CA VAL A 246 -9.11 28.64 -9.95
C VAL A 246 -9.46 30.07 -9.54
N ILE A 247 -10.70 30.30 -9.07
CA ILE A 247 -11.15 31.61 -8.55
C ILE A 247 -10.25 32.15 -7.42
N THR A 248 -9.61 31.27 -6.64
CA THR A 248 -8.74 31.68 -5.52
C THR A 248 -7.27 31.74 -5.89
N ILE A 249 -6.89 31.47 -7.16
CA ILE A 249 -5.52 31.35 -7.71
C ILE A 249 -4.69 30.24 -7.06
N VAL A 250 -4.64 30.17 -5.72
CA VAL A 250 -3.92 29.18 -4.92
C VAL A 250 -4.67 27.86 -4.83
N GLY A 251 -6.01 27.90 -4.87
CA GLY A 251 -6.88 26.74 -4.68
C GLY A 251 -6.57 25.52 -5.54
N PRO A 252 -6.31 25.62 -6.86
CA PRO A 252 -6.04 24.45 -7.70
C PRO A 252 -4.81 23.67 -7.25
N PHE A 253 -3.78 24.35 -6.74
CA PHE A 253 -2.55 23.71 -6.28
C PHE A 253 -2.76 22.94 -4.98
N VAL A 254 -3.53 23.51 -4.04
CA VAL A 254 -3.90 22.85 -2.78
C VAL A 254 -4.78 21.63 -3.05
N VAL A 255 -5.77 21.77 -3.95
CA VAL A 255 -6.66 20.67 -4.34
C VAL A 255 -5.88 19.56 -5.04
N GLN A 256 -4.92 19.90 -5.90
CA GLN A 256 -4.08 18.90 -6.56
C GLN A 256 -3.18 18.17 -5.57
N ALA A 257 -2.52 18.88 -4.66
CA ALA A 257 -1.70 18.25 -3.63
C ALA A 257 -2.53 17.30 -2.76
N TRP A 258 -3.68 17.76 -2.27
CA TRP A 258 -4.62 16.92 -1.53
C TRP A 258 -5.09 15.71 -2.35
N GLY A 259 -5.42 15.90 -3.63
CA GLY A 259 -5.88 14.83 -4.50
C GLY A 259 -4.84 13.73 -4.70
N VAL A 260 -3.58 14.10 -4.94
CA VAL A 260 -2.46 13.16 -5.05
C VAL A 260 -2.27 12.37 -3.75
N TYR A 261 -2.39 13.02 -2.60
CA TYR A 261 -2.28 12.37 -1.29
C TYR A 261 -3.44 11.43 -0.99
N ALA A 262 -4.66 11.85 -1.33
CA ALA A 262 -5.85 11.04 -1.17
C ALA A 262 -5.79 9.77 -2.04
N LEU A 263 -5.29 9.88 -3.27
CA LEU A 263 -5.09 8.72 -4.13
C LEU A 263 -4.04 7.75 -3.58
N GLY A 264 -2.94 8.26 -3.02
CA GLY A 264 -1.97 7.42 -2.30
C GLY A 264 -2.62 6.62 -1.17
N ALA A 265 -3.37 7.30 -0.30
CA ALA A 265 -4.10 6.67 0.80
C ALA A 265 -5.15 5.65 0.32
N LEU A 266 -5.87 5.96 -0.78
CA LEU A 266 -6.84 5.06 -1.40
C LEU A 266 -6.18 3.74 -1.81
N TRP A 267 -5.06 3.82 -2.54
CA TRP A 267 -4.35 2.64 -3.03
C TRP A 267 -3.75 1.80 -1.89
N GLY A 268 -3.22 2.44 -0.85
CA GLY A 268 -2.76 1.75 0.35
C GLY A 268 -3.88 0.99 1.07
N SER A 269 -5.02 1.64 1.27
CA SER A 269 -6.19 0.99 1.89
C SER A 269 -6.70 -0.20 1.07
N HIS A 270 -6.70 -0.08 -0.25
CA HIS A 270 -7.09 -1.17 -1.14
C HIS A 270 -6.09 -2.33 -1.10
N TYR A 271 -4.79 -2.03 -1.05
CA TYR A 271 -3.76 -3.05 -0.89
C TYR A 271 -3.99 -3.87 0.37
N ARG A 272 -4.27 -3.22 1.51
CA ARG A 272 -4.57 -3.93 2.76
C ARG A 272 -5.80 -4.82 2.64
N SER A 273 -6.87 -4.35 2.01
CA SER A 273 -8.04 -5.20 1.73
C SER A 273 -7.69 -6.40 0.85
N ALA A 274 -6.73 -6.24 -0.07
CA ALA A 274 -6.23 -7.31 -0.93
C ALA A 274 -5.36 -8.32 -0.16
N VAL A 275 -4.59 -7.87 0.84
CA VAL A 275 -3.83 -8.71 1.79
C VAL A 275 -4.79 -9.56 2.61
N ALA A 276 -5.82 -8.95 3.22
CA ALA A 276 -6.84 -9.66 4.00
C ALA A 276 -7.61 -10.71 3.18
N ALA A 277 -7.70 -10.52 1.85
CA ALA A 277 -8.29 -11.48 0.92
C ALA A 277 -7.30 -12.57 0.44
N GLY A 278 -6.05 -12.59 0.91
CA GLY A 278 -5.00 -13.55 0.53
C GLY A 278 -4.54 -13.44 -0.93
N THR A 279 -4.71 -12.27 -1.56
CA THR A 279 -4.41 -12.09 -2.99
C THR A 279 -2.97 -11.61 -3.25
N VAL A 280 -2.41 -10.85 -2.31
CA VAL A 280 -1.09 -10.20 -2.36
C VAL A 280 -0.30 -10.52 -1.09
N PRO A 281 1.04 -10.39 -1.09
CA PRO A 281 1.85 -10.64 0.09
C PRO A 281 1.54 -9.63 1.20
N PRO A 282 1.82 -9.97 2.47
CA PRO A 282 1.72 -9.03 3.58
C PRO A 282 2.60 -7.80 3.34
N ALA A 283 2.17 -6.65 3.87
CA ALA A 283 3.02 -5.46 3.90
C ALA A 283 4.19 -5.66 4.86
N SER A 284 5.24 -4.84 4.75
CA SER A 284 6.35 -4.90 5.70
C SER A 284 5.90 -4.61 7.13
N ASP A 285 6.50 -5.28 8.10
CA ASP A 285 6.25 -5.00 9.52
C ASP A 285 6.85 -3.65 9.96
N ASP A 286 7.85 -3.15 9.22
CA ASP A 286 8.51 -1.88 9.52
C ASP A 286 7.55 -0.69 9.33
N PRO A 287 7.41 0.20 10.33
CA PRO A 287 6.57 1.37 10.20
C PRO A 287 7.16 2.40 9.24
N VAL A 288 6.29 3.10 8.52
CA VAL A 288 6.67 4.29 7.74
C VAL A 288 7.05 5.42 8.68
N PRO A 289 8.23 6.04 8.49
CA PRO A 289 8.64 7.22 9.23
C PRO A 289 8.01 8.51 8.68
#